data_AF-A0A2N2XGG4-F1
#
_entry.id   AF-A0A2N2XGG4-F1
#
_cell.length_a   1.000
_cell.length_b   1.000
_cell.length_c   1.000
_cell.angle_alpha   90.00
_cell.angle_beta   90.00
_cell.angle_gamma   90.00
#
_symmetry.space_group_name_H-M   'P 1'
#
loop_
_entity.id
_entity.type
_entity.pdbx_description
1 polymer ?
#
loop_
_entity_poly.entity_id
_entity_poly.type
_entity_poly.pdbx_seq_one_letter_code
_entity_poly.pdbx_strand_id
1 'polypeptide(L)'
;MILIIDDDVAIRTSLTLLLTRAGYEVAALPGPNEALTWVRHTRPDLILLDMNFSLGITGREGLELLSRLKIFHPDVPVILITAWGSIQLAVEGMRGG
;
A
#
# COMPACT_ATOMS: atom_id res chain seq x y z
N MET A 1 1.25 8.55 11.38
CA MET A 1 0.26 7.52 10.98
C MET A 1 0.72 6.73 9.77
N ILE A 2 0.61 5.40 9.85
CA ILE A 2 0.90 4.43 8.77
C ILE A 2 -0.41 4.11 8.03
N LEU A 3 -0.40 4.17 6.70
CA LEU A 3 -1.52 3.78 5.86
C LEU A 3 -1.30 2.36 5.32
N ILE A 4 -2.26 1.46 5.52
CA ILE A 4 -2.28 0.11 4.96
C ILE A 4 -3.31 0.07 3.84
N ILE A 5 -2.92 -0.48 2.68
CA ILE A 5 -3.81 -0.70 1.54
C ILE A 5 -3.65 -2.13 1.09
N ASP A 6 -4.69 -2.93 1.30
CA ASP A 6 -4.71 -4.38 1.05
C ASP A 6 -6.18 -4.80 0.91
N ASP A 7 -6.55 -5.68 -0.01
CA ASP A 7 -7.93 -6.13 -0.20
C ASP A 7 -8.37 -7.20 0.82
N ASP A 8 -7.42 -7.92 1.41
CA ASP A 8 -7.68 -8.94 2.43
C ASP A 8 -7.90 -8.30 3.82
N VAL A 9 -9.13 -8.47 4.33
CA VAL A 9 -9.52 -7.99 5.67
C VAL A 9 -8.70 -8.63 6.78
N ALA A 10 -8.28 -9.88 6.64
CA ALA A 10 -7.47 -10.58 7.63
C ALA A 10 -6.05 -9.99 7.71
N ILE A 11 -5.47 -9.62 6.56
CA ILE A 11 -4.16 -8.94 6.51
C ILE A 11 -4.26 -7.55 7.11
N ARG A 12 -5.25 -6.73 6.68
CA ARG A 12 -5.48 -5.39 7.26
C ARG A 12 -5.66 -5.45 8.78
N THR A 13 -6.46 -6.39 9.27
CA THR A 13 -6.71 -6.54 10.72
C THR A 13 -5.44 -6.93 11.47
N SER A 14 -4.70 -7.91 10.96
CA SER A 14 -3.45 -8.38 11.56
C SER A 14 -2.39 -7.28 11.63
N LEU A 15 -2.16 -6.56 10.52
CA LEU A 15 -1.20 -5.46 10.46
C LEU A 15 -1.61 -4.28 11.33
N THR A 16 -2.91 -3.93 11.33
CA THR A 16 -3.43 -2.86 12.20
C THR A 16 -3.18 -3.17 13.67
N LEU A 17 -3.50 -4.40 14.11
CA LEU A 17 -3.26 -4.83 15.48
C LEU A 17 -1.78 -4.80 15.84
N LEU A 18 -0.91 -5.30 14.96
CA LEU A 18 0.54 -5.36 15.18
C LEU A 18 1.14 -3.95 15.32
N LEU A 19 0.85 -3.06 14.38
CA LEU A 19 1.40 -1.70 14.37
C LEU A 19 0.84 -0.83 15.50
N THR A 20 -0.45 -0.98 15.82
CA THR A 20 -1.06 -0.27 16.96
C THR A 20 -0.44 -0.72 18.28
N ARG A 21 -0.17 -2.03 18.46
CA ARG A 21 0.56 -2.55 19.64
C ARG A 21 2.00 -2.05 19.73
N ALA A 22 2.62 -1.75 18.59
CA ALA A 22 3.93 -1.12 18.54
C ALA A 22 3.90 0.41 18.78
N GLY A 23 2.71 1.00 18.99
CA GLY A 23 2.54 2.41 19.31
C GLY A 23 2.34 3.32 18.10
N TYR A 24 2.10 2.77 16.90
CA TYR A 24 1.82 3.56 15.71
C TYR A 24 0.32 3.83 15.55
N GLU A 25 -0.01 5.03 15.07
CA GLU A 25 -1.33 5.31 14.53
C GLU A 25 -1.47 4.68 13.14
N VAL A 26 -2.60 4.03 12.88
CA VAL A 26 -2.82 3.26 11.65
C VAL A 26 -4.16 3.61 11.03
N ALA A 27 -4.16 3.77 9.71
CA ALA A 27 -5.36 3.74 8.87
C ALA A 27 -5.27 2.54 7.92
N ALA A 28 -6.37 1.83 7.68
CA ALA A 28 -6.40 0.67 6.80
C ALA A 28 -7.57 0.78 5.81
N LEU A 29 -7.28 0.64 4.51
CA LEU A 29 -8.24 0.82 3.43
C LEU A 29 -8.26 -0.42 2.53
N PRO A 30 -9.43 -0.82 2.01
CA PRO A 30 -9.58 -2.09 1.29
C PRO A 30 -9.11 -2.04 -0.16
N GLY A 31 -8.74 -0.88 -0.70
CA GLY A 31 -8.37 -0.82 -2.10
C GLY A 31 -8.03 0.57 -2.65
N PRO A 32 -7.81 0.63 -3.98
CA PRO A 32 -7.31 1.82 -4.66
C PRO A 32 -8.21 3.04 -4.55
N ASN A 33 -9.53 2.88 -4.66
CA ASN A 33 -10.47 4.02 -4.72
C ASN A 33 -10.54 4.76 -3.38
N GLU A 34 -10.62 4.00 -2.29
CA GLU A 34 -10.61 4.50 -0.93
C GLU A 34 -9.27 5.15 -0.63
N ALA A 35 -8.16 4.50 -1.01
CA ALA A 35 -6.81 5.04 -0.83
C ALA A 35 -6.61 6.39 -1.53
N LEU A 36 -6.97 6.49 -2.81
CA LEU A 36 -6.83 7.72 -3.58
C LEU A 36 -7.68 8.86 -3.04
N THR A 37 -8.89 8.55 -2.56
CA THR A 37 -9.75 9.54 -1.91
C THR A 37 -9.14 10.01 -0.60
N TRP A 38 -8.63 9.08 0.21
CA TRP A 38 -8.07 9.39 1.52
C TRP A 38 -6.79 10.22 1.43
N VAL A 39 -5.85 9.87 0.53
CA VAL A 39 -4.58 10.60 0.42
C VAL A 39 -4.72 12.03 -0.10
N ARG A 40 -5.85 12.36 -0.74
CA ARG A 40 -6.16 13.75 -1.13
C ARG A 40 -6.42 14.66 0.07
N HIS A 41 -6.83 14.09 1.19
CA HIS A 41 -7.22 14.84 2.38
C HIS A 41 -6.26 14.63 3.55
N THR A 42 -5.50 13.53 3.54
CA THR A 42 -4.60 13.16 4.63
C THR A 42 -3.25 12.72 4.09
N ARG A 43 -2.16 13.19 4.71
CA ARG A 43 -0.78 12.76 4.40
C ARG A 43 -0.33 11.69 5.40
N PRO A 44 -0.06 10.45 4.97
CA PRO A 44 0.54 9.44 5.86
C PRO A 44 2.06 9.62 5.95
N ASP A 45 2.68 9.06 6.99
CA ASP A 45 4.14 9.04 7.14
C ASP A 45 4.78 7.87 6.41
N LEU A 46 4.01 6.80 6.18
CA LEU A 46 4.43 5.56 5.52
C LEU A 46 3.20 4.89 4.90
N ILE A 47 3.37 4.29 3.72
CA ILE A 47 2.34 3.46 3.08
C ILE A 47 2.83 2.01 3.02
N LEU A 48 2.01 1.08 3.52
CA LEU A 48 2.12 -0.35 3.26
C LEU A 48 1.12 -0.68 2.15
N LEU A 49 1.63 -1.10 1.00
CA LEU A 49 0.85 -1.28 -0.21
C LEU A 49 0.95 -2.74 -0.67
N ASP A 50 -0.16 -3.47 -0.63
CA ASP A 50 -0.23 -4.76 -1.30
C ASP A 50 -0.19 -4.58 -2.83
N MET A 51 0.46 -5.51 -3.50
CA MET A 51 0.62 -5.47 -4.96
C MET A 51 -0.54 -6.14 -5.70
N ASN A 52 -1.37 -6.92 -5.00
CA ASN A 52 -2.25 -7.93 -5.59
C ASN A 52 -3.73 -7.70 -5.22
N PHE A 53 -4.27 -6.54 -5.59
CA PHE A 53 -5.67 -6.18 -5.33
C PHE A 53 -6.73 -7.02 -6.07
N SER A 54 -6.33 -7.83 -7.06
CA SER A 54 -7.23 -8.65 -7.87
C SER A 54 -6.63 -10.04 -8.11
N LEU A 55 -7.47 -10.99 -8.54
CA LEU A 55 -7.09 -12.36 -8.96
C LEU A 55 -6.03 -12.40 -10.08
N GLY A 56 -5.76 -11.26 -10.72
CA GLY A 56 -4.64 -11.09 -11.63
C GLY A 56 -3.32 -11.01 -10.87
N ILE A 57 -2.59 -12.12 -10.84
CA ILE A 57 -1.29 -12.34 -10.15
C ILE A 57 -0.13 -11.52 -10.77
N THR A 58 -0.42 -10.39 -11.42
CA THR A 58 0.56 -9.64 -12.21
C THR A 58 1.19 -8.48 -11.45
N GLY A 59 0.66 -8.06 -10.31
CA GLY A 59 1.17 -6.91 -9.54
C GLY A 59 0.99 -5.54 -10.20
N ARG A 60 0.44 -5.48 -11.43
CA ARG A 60 0.29 -4.22 -12.20
C ARG A 60 -0.63 -3.22 -11.53
N GLU A 61 -1.70 -3.70 -10.89
CA GLU A 61 -2.65 -2.85 -10.18
C GLU A 61 -1.99 -2.15 -8.99
N GLY A 62 -1.13 -2.86 -8.25
CA GLY A 62 -0.29 -2.27 -7.21
C GLY A 62 0.66 -1.19 -7.72
N LEU A 63 1.34 -1.43 -8.85
CA LEU A 63 2.24 -0.44 -9.47
C LEU A 63 1.50 0.81 -9.97
N GLU A 64 0.31 0.61 -10.54
CA GLU A 64 -0.53 1.72 -10.98
C GLU A 64 -0.99 2.56 -9.77
N LEU A 65 -1.40 1.90 -8.70
CA LEU A 65 -1.77 2.58 -7.46
C LEU A 65 -0.57 3.34 -6.87
N LEU A 66 0.60 2.71 -6.78
CA LEU A 66 1.84 3.35 -6.34
C LEU A 66 2.09 4.65 -7.12
N SER A 67 2.04 4.57 -8.45
CA SER A 67 2.27 5.71 -9.34
C SER A 67 1.29 6.86 -9.03
N ARG A 68 0.01 6.53 -8.81
CA ARG A 68 -1.01 7.54 -8.47
C ARG A 68 -0.82 8.12 -7.07
N LEU A 69 -0.43 7.31 -6.08
CA LEU A 69 -0.15 7.76 -4.71
C LEU A 69 1.04 8.74 -4.69
N LYS A 70 2.09 8.44 -5.45
CA LYS A 70 3.28 9.29 -5.60
C LYS A 70 3.01 10.64 -6.27
N ILE A 71 1.96 10.76 -7.08
CA ILE A 71 1.51 12.06 -7.62
C ILE A 71 1.04 12.99 -6.49
N PHE A 72 0.33 12.46 -5.49
CA PHE A 72 -0.16 13.27 -4.37
C PHE A 72 0.90 13.51 -3.31
N HIS A 73 1.69 12.48 -2.99
CA HIS A 73 2.71 12.54 -1.95
C HIS A 73 4.01 11.86 -2.42
N PRO A 74 4.86 12.57 -3.20
CA PRO A 74 6.07 11.97 -3.80
C PRO A 74 7.09 11.52 -2.75
N ASP A 75 7.21 12.27 -1.65
CA ASP A 75 8.21 12.03 -0.60
C ASP A 75 7.80 10.97 0.43
N VAL A 76 6.55 10.47 0.36
CA VAL A 76 6.10 9.46 1.32
C VAL A 76 6.73 8.11 0.95
N PRO A 77 7.42 7.45 1.90
CA PRO A 77 7.98 6.13 1.66
C PRO A 77 6.85 5.10 1.49
N VAL A 78 7.06 4.15 0.57
CA VAL A 78 6.11 3.06 0.31
C VAL A 78 6.84 1.73 0.44
N ILE A 79 6.29 0.84 1.26
CA ILE A 79 6.72 -0.56 1.35
C ILE A 79 5.71 -1.40 0.58
N LEU A 80 6.21 -2.08 -0.45
CA LEU A 80 5.41 -3.01 -1.25
C LEU A 80 5.36 -4.36 -0.53
N ILE A 81 4.14 -4.87 -0.35
CA ILE A 81 3.87 -6.21 0.15
C ILE A 81 3.42 -7.05 -1.04
N THR A 82 3.96 -8.25 -1.18
CA THR A 82 3.51 -9.18 -2.22
C THR A 82 3.65 -10.62 -1.75
N ALA A 83 2.65 -11.44 -2.05
CA ALA A 83 2.68 -12.88 -1.84
C ALA A 83 3.46 -13.63 -2.94
N TRP A 84 3.80 -12.95 -4.05
CA TRP A 84 4.44 -13.57 -5.22
C TRP A 84 5.82 -12.96 -5.46
N GLY A 85 6.86 -13.76 -5.18
CA GLY A 85 8.26 -13.34 -5.21
C GLY A 85 8.87 -13.19 -6.61
N SER A 86 8.19 -12.58 -7.57
CA SER A 86 8.84 -12.27 -8.85
C SER A 86 9.74 -11.04 -8.67
N ILE A 87 11.06 -11.28 -8.73
CA ILE A 87 12.10 -10.24 -8.60
C ILE A 87 11.85 -9.08 -9.57
N GLN A 88 11.27 -9.34 -10.74
CA GLN A 88 10.93 -8.30 -11.72
C GLN A 88 9.95 -7.26 -11.18
N LEU A 89 8.90 -7.66 -10.45
CA LEU A 89 7.93 -6.69 -9.89
C LEU A 89 8.53 -5.82 -8.80
N ALA A 90 9.41 -6.39 -7.96
CA ALA A 90 10.15 -5.61 -6.97
C ALA A 90 11.06 -4.57 -7.65
N VAL A 91 11.72 -4.94 -8.74
CA VAL A 91 12.58 -4.04 -9.52
C VAL A 91 11.77 -2.92 -10.19
N GLU A 92 10.60 -3.23 -10.75
CA GLU A 92 9.71 -2.21 -11.34
C GLU A 92 9.16 -1.26 -10.27
N GLY A 93 8.77 -1.77 -9.10
CA GLY A 93 8.35 -0.97 -7.96
C GLY A 93 9.41 0.02 -7.50
N MET A 94 10.67 -0.42 -7.37
CA MET A 94 11.80 0.46 -7.02
C MET A 94 12.10 1.54 -8.07
N ARG A 95 11.75 1.32 -9.35
CA ARG A 95 11.92 2.33 -10.40
C ARG A 95 10.80 3.37 -10.41
N GLY A 96 9.64 3.02 -9.84
CA GLY A 96 8.44 3.85 -9.85
C GLY A 96 8.28 4.78 -8.65
N GLY A 97 9.15 4.71 -7.62
CA GLY A 97 8.96 5.50 -6.40
C GLY A 97 10.08 5.46 -5.38
#